data_AF-A0A2Z6REX0-F1
#
_entry.id   AF-A0A2Z6REX0-F1
#
_cell.length_a   1.000
_cell.length_b   1.000
_cell.length_c   1.000
_cell.angle_alpha   90.00
_cell.angle_beta   90.00
_cell.angle_gamma   90.00
#
_symmetry.space_group_name_H-M   'P 1'
#
loop_
_entity.id
_entity.type
_entity.pdbx_description
1 polymer ?
#
loop_
_entity_poly.entity_id
_entity_poly.type
_entity_poly.pdbx_seq_one_letter_code
_entity_poly.pdbx_strand_id
1 'polypeptide(L)'
;MSFSTRNKKKANVPSSFEDQLALLQDSEANTERIHQIWARPSVPNINPDHDSIIFQQIEIDDSADPVSKEPIIRMFGITEIGNSVLCYVTGFRPYFYIPAPVGFKENDIPSLQNQIARAIQMDNGLKKPIERIELTLKESIWGYHGNIKSQFLKIIFNEAKALNATRHILYNVVLPFPY
;
A
#
# COMPACT_ATOMS: atom_id res chain seq x y z
N MET A 1 2.91 -72.77 -14.85
CA MET A 1 3.33 -72.13 -13.58
C MET A 1 2.75 -70.73 -13.55
N SER A 2 2.06 -70.41 -12.45
CA SER A 2 1.18 -69.24 -12.28
C SER A 2 1.97 -67.96 -12.00
N PHE A 3 1.67 -66.88 -12.72
CA PHE A 3 2.12 -65.52 -12.39
C PHE A 3 1.05 -64.86 -11.52
N SER A 4 1.41 -64.58 -10.26
CA SER A 4 0.55 -63.91 -9.28
C SER A 4 0.68 -62.39 -9.42
N THR A 5 -0.33 -61.75 -10.00
CA THR A 5 -0.45 -60.29 -10.05
C THR A 5 -1.05 -59.78 -8.73
N ARG A 6 -0.19 -59.28 -7.84
CA ARG A 6 -0.61 -58.72 -6.54
C ARG A 6 -1.17 -57.31 -6.73
N ASN A 7 -2.46 -57.22 -7.01
CA ASN A 7 -3.19 -55.95 -7.12
C ASN A 7 -3.43 -55.37 -5.71
N LYS A 8 -2.65 -54.38 -5.28
CA LYS A 8 -2.87 -53.64 -4.02
C LYS A 8 -4.09 -52.73 -4.21
N LYS A 9 -5.25 -53.13 -3.66
CA LYS A 9 -6.41 -52.25 -3.48
C LYS A 9 -5.97 -51.02 -2.67
N LYS A 10 -5.94 -49.84 -3.29
CA LYS A 10 -5.87 -48.57 -2.54
C LYS A 10 -7.12 -48.48 -1.68
N ALA A 11 -6.96 -48.42 -0.37
CA ALA A 11 -8.05 -48.17 0.55
C ALA A 11 -8.68 -46.82 0.17
N ASN A 12 -10.01 -46.81 0.04
CA ASN A 12 -10.78 -45.62 -0.30
C ASN A 12 -10.79 -44.72 0.94
N VAL A 13 -9.80 -43.83 1.04
CA VAL A 13 -9.78 -42.82 2.11
C VAL A 13 -10.87 -41.82 1.76
N PRO A 14 -11.86 -41.61 2.66
CA PRO A 14 -12.93 -40.66 2.39
C PRO A 14 -12.33 -39.29 2.09
N SER A 15 -12.90 -38.61 1.10
CA SER A 15 -12.48 -37.26 0.77
C SER A 15 -12.95 -36.29 1.85
N SER A 16 -12.26 -35.15 1.99
CA SER A 16 -12.68 -34.06 2.88
C SER A 16 -14.13 -33.60 2.64
N PHE A 17 -14.68 -33.87 1.44
CA PHE A 17 -16.06 -33.57 1.10
C PHE A 17 -17.04 -34.60 1.70
N GLU A 18 -16.71 -35.89 1.66
CA GLU A 18 -17.55 -36.96 2.21
C GLU A 18 -17.66 -36.84 3.74
N ASP A 19 -16.57 -36.48 4.42
CA ASP A 19 -16.56 -36.23 5.86
C ASP A 19 -17.45 -35.02 6.23
N GLN A 20 -17.41 -33.95 5.42
CA GLN A 20 -18.27 -32.77 5.62
C GLN A 20 -19.74 -33.08 5.37
N LEU A 21 -20.05 -33.92 4.38
CA LEU A 21 -21.41 -34.31 4.04
C LEU A 21 -22.06 -35.14 5.15
N ALA A 22 -21.29 -36.05 5.75
CA ALA A 22 -21.73 -36.83 6.91
C ALA A 22 -22.02 -35.92 8.11
N LEU A 23 -21.16 -34.93 8.37
CA LEU A 23 -21.34 -33.96 9.45
C LEU A 23 -22.61 -33.11 9.28
N LEU A 24 -22.97 -32.78 8.04
CA LEU A 24 -24.20 -32.05 7.71
C LEU A 24 -25.44 -32.91 7.93
N GLN A 25 -25.41 -34.18 7.51
CA GLN A 25 -26.53 -35.11 7.72
C GLN A 25 -26.83 -35.34 9.20
N ASP A 26 -25.79 -35.42 10.05
CA ASP A 26 -25.96 -35.56 11.51
C ASP A 26 -26.53 -34.29 12.15
N SER A 27 -26.30 -33.11 11.56
CA SER A 27 -26.77 -31.82 12.08
C SER A 27 -28.25 -31.53 11.81
N GLU A 28 -28.88 -32.19 10.82
CA GLU A 28 -30.32 -32.04 10.53
C GLU A 28 -31.23 -32.60 11.65
N ALA A 29 -30.69 -33.44 12.54
CA ALA A 29 -31.43 -34.03 13.65
C ALA A 29 -31.45 -33.16 14.93
N ASN A 30 -30.66 -32.08 15.01
CA ASN A 30 -30.57 -31.23 16.20
C ASN A 30 -30.71 -29.75 15.81
N THR A 31 -31.95 -29.25 15.82
CA THR A 31 -32.35 -27.89 15.38
C THR A 31 -31.96 -26.81 16.41
N GLU A 32 -30.71 -26.78 16.85
CA GLU A 32 -30.08 -25.55 17.31
C GLU A 32 -29.11 -25.16 16.21
N ARG A 33 -29.39 -24.04 15.52
CA ARG A 33 -28.56 -23.56 14.41
C ARG A 33 -27.14 -23.30 14.93
N ILE A 34 -26.29 -24.31 14.90
CA ILE A 34 -24.86 -24.15 14.89
C ILE A 34 -24.61 -23.37 13.61
N HIS A 35 -24.49 -22.05 13.74
CA HIS A 35 -23.90 -21.24 12.69
C HIS A 35 -22.55 -21.90 12.40
N GLN A 36 -22.44 -22.64 11.29
CA GLN A 36 -21.16 -23.17 10.85
C GLN A 36 -20.28 -21.96 10.56
N ILE A 37 -19.48 -21.58 11.55
CA ILE A 37 -18.48 -20.54 11.41
C ILE A 37 -17.34 -21.19 10.64
N TRP A 38 -17.32 -21.04 9.32
CA TRP A 38 -16.19 -21.43 8.50
C TRP A 38 -15.02 -20.50 8.78
N ALA A 39 -14.20 -20.90 9.75
CA ALA A 39 -12.97 -20.21 10.08
C ALA A 39 -11.90 -20.47 9.03
N ARG A 40 -10.97 -19.52 8.91
CA ARG A 40 -9.75 -19.72 8.11
C ARG A 40 -8.84 -20.77 8.78
N PRO A 41 -7.92 -21.38 8.02
CA PRO A 41 -6.89 -22.23 8.59
C PRO A 41 -6.10 -21.54 9.71
N SER A 42 -5.54 -22.33 10.62
CA SER A 42 -4.65 -21.79 11.64
C SER A 42 -3.38 -21.23 11.03
N VAL A 43 -2.90 -20.13 11.59
CA VAL A 43 -1.64 -19.51 11.16
C VAL A 43 -0.48 -20.46 11.53
N PRO A 44 0.44 -20.79 10.60
CA PRO A 44 1.62 -21.58 10.93
C PRO A 44 2.53 -20.83 11.92
N ASN A 45 3.42 -21.54 12.59
CA ASN A 45 4.44 -20.89 13.41
C ASN A 45 5.45 -20.21 12.48
N ILE A 46 5.48 -18.87 12.48
CA ILE A 46 6.33 -18.05 11.61
C ILE A 46 7.40 -17.38 12.47
N ASN A 47 8.67 -17.57 12.12
CA ASN A 47 9.80 -16.84 12.68
C ASN A 47 10.12 -15.61 11.80
N PRO A 48 9.94 -14.37 12.29
CA PRO A 48 10.19 -13.16 11.52
C PRO A 48 11.62 -13.01 10.96
N ASP A 49 12.61 -13.64 11.60
CA ASP A 49 14.03 -13.49 11.21
C ASP A 49 14.46 -14.48 10.11
N HIS A 50 13.69 -15.55 9.90
CA HIS A 50 14.07 -16.66 9.01
C HIS A 50 13.01 -16.99 7.95
N ASP A 51 11.73 -16.77 8.27
CA ASP A 51 10.63 -17.18 7.42
C ASP A 51 10.09 -16.00 6.59
N SER A 52 9.83 -16.28 5.31
CA SER A 52 9.21 -15.31 4.42
C SER A 52 7.69 -15.40 4.45
N ILE A 53 7.01 -14.26 4.38
CA ILE A 53 5.55 -14.19 4.24
C ILE A 53 5.23 -13.92 2.76
N ILE A 54 4.77 -14.94 2.06
CA ILE A 54 4.36 -14.87 0.66
C ILE A 54 2.84 -14.82 0.60
N PHE A 55 2.29 -13.75 0.04
CA PHE A 55 0.85 -13.55 -0.05
C PHE A 55 0.50 -12.75 -1.31
N GLN A 56 -0.72 -12.95 -1.80
CA GLN A 56 -1.28 -12.16 -2.89
C GLN A 56 -2.09 -11.00 -2.30
N GLN A 57 -1.73 -9.77 -2.68
CA GLN A 57 -2.49 -8.58 -2.32
C GLN A 57 -3.85 -8.57 -3.05
N ILE A 58 -4.87 -8.06 -2.37
CA ILE A 58 -6.24 -7.89 -2.89
C ILE A 58 -6.66 -6.42 -2.87
N GLU A 59 -6.36 -5.72 -1.77
CA GLU A 59 -6.77 -4.33 -1.56
C GLU A 59 -5.65 -3.54 -0.89
N ILE A 60 -5.60 -2.25 -1.20
CA ILE A 60 -4.66 -1.29 -0.63
C ILE A 60 -5.45 -0.11 -0.10
N ASP A 61 -5.13 0.31 1.11
CA ASP A 61 -5.72 1.49 1.75
C ASP A 61 -4.65 2.40 2.35
N ASP A 62 -4.90 3.71 2.30
CA ASP A 62 -4.03 4.74 2.84
C ASP A 62 -4.46 5.09 4.26
N SER A 63 -3.54 4.98 5.20
CA SER A 63 -3.75 5.34 6.60
C SER A 63 -2.62 6.20 7.12
N ALA A 64 -2.76 6.72 8.33
CA ALA A 64 -1.71 7.42 9.02
C ALA A 64 -1.49 6.78 10.39
N ASP A 65 -0.24 6.67 10.81
CA ASP A 65 0.09 6.21 12.15
C ASP A 65 -0.61 7.11 13.19
N PRO A 66 -1.36 6.54 14.15
CA PRO A 66 -2.06 7.35 15.14
C PRO A 66 -1.13 8.22 15.97
N VAL A 67 0.11 7.77 16.22
CA VAL A 67 1.11 8.39 17.08
C VAL A 67 2.06 9.28 16.29
N SER A 68 2.76 8.72 15.30
CA SER A 68 3.78 9.45 14.53
C SER A 68 3.19 10.32 13.42
N LYS A 69 1.90 10.13 13.07
CA LYS A 69 1.23 10.75 11.91
C LYS A 69 1.88 10.45 10.57
N GLU A 70 2.80 9.49 10.53
CA GLU A 70 3.44 9.09 9.30
C GLU A 70 2.45 8.34 8.40
N PRO A 71 2.52 8.54 7.08
CA PRO A 71 1.69 7.80 6.14
C PRO A 71 2.05 6.32 6.15
N ILE A 72 1.03 5.47 6.21
CA ILE A 72 1.15 4.02 6.19
C ILE A 72 0.24 3.47 5.11
N ILE A 73 0.80 2.66 4.22
CA ILE A 73 0.05 1.92 3.22
C ILE A 73 -0.32 0.56 3.83
N ARG A 74 -1.61 0.27 3.92
CA ARG A 74 -2.14 -1.01 4.39
C ARG A 74 -2.43 -1.89 3.19
N MET A 75 -1.77 -3.03 3.11
CA MET A 75 -2.04 -4.04 2.09
C MET A 75 -2.75 -5.23 2.71
N PHE A 76 -3.93 -5.53 2.19
CA PHE A 76 -4.73 -6.69 2.57
C PHE A 76 -4.54 -7.78 1.54
N GLY A 77 -4.42 -9.03 2.00
CA GLY A 77 -4.28 -10.15 1.08
C GLY A 77 -4.43 -11.50 1.73
N ILE A 78 -4.10 -12.54 0.96
CA ILE A 78 -4.19 -13.94 1.39
C ILE A 78 -2.90 -14.70 1.03
N THR A 79 -2.46 -15.58 1.90
CA THR A 79 -1.38 -16.54 1.59
C THR A 79 -1.91 -17.69 0.74
N GLU A 80 -1.00 -18.46 0.14
CA GLU A 80 -1.34 -19.68 -0.62
C GLU A 80 -2.15 -20.69 0.22
N ILE A 81 -1.88 -20.77 1.52
CA ILE A 81 -2.58 -21.64 2.47
C ILE A 81 -3.89 -21.05 3.02
N GLY A 82 -4.34 -19.89 2.53
CA GLY A 82 -5.64 -19.31 2.87
C GLY A 82 -5.68 -18.41 4.12
N ASN A 83 -4.53 -18.04 4.68
CA ASN A 83 -4.45 -17.10 5.82
C ASN A 83 -4.58 -15.66 5.33
N SER A 84 -5.41 -14.86 6.02
CA SER A 84 -5.48 -13.41 5.78
C SER A 84 -4.23 -12.71 6.27
N VAL A 85 -3.72 -11.77 5.49
CA VAL A 85 -2.56 -10.94 5.81
C VAL A 85 -2.95 -9.47 5.79
N LEU A 86 -2.53 -8.74 6.82
CA LEU A 86 -2.48 -7.28 6.83
C LEU A 86 -1.01 -6.86 6.94
N CYS A 87 -0.49 -6.29 5.85
CA CYS A 87 0.86 -5.77 5.80
C CYS A 87 0.83 -4.24 5.92
N TYR A 88 1.54 -3.71 6.92
CA TYR A 88 1.77 -2.28 7.07
C TYR A 88 3.08 -1.92 6.38
N VAL A 89 3.01 -1.12 5.32
CA VAL A 89 4.19 -0.56 4.65
C VAL A 89 4.40 0.87 5.13
N THR A 90 5.52 1.06 5.80
CA THR A 90 5.94 2.32 6.43
C THR A 90 7.21 2.86 5.74
N GLY A 91 7.59 4.10 6.04
CA GLY A 91 8.80 4.73 5.49
C GLY A 91 8.66 5.29 4.07
N PHE A 92 7.45 5.27 3.51
CA PHE A 92 7.16 5.96 2.25
C PHE A 92 6.65 7.37 2.52
N ARG A 93 7.20 8.39 1.86
CA ARG A 93 6.80 9.79 2.01
C ARG A 93 6.16 10.31 0.73
N PRO A 94 4.97 10.93 0.79
CA PRO A 94 4.32 11.48 -0.39
C PRO A 94 5.15 12.61 -1.01
N TYR A 95 5.23 12.65 -2.34
CA TYR A 95 5.95 13.69 -3.08
C TYR A 95 5.29 14.02 -4.42
N PHE A 96 5.59 15.19 -4.95
CA PHE A 96 5.33 15.52 -6.36
C PHE A 96 6.45 16.37 -6.94
N TYR A 97 6.42 16.54 -8.26
CA TYR A 97 7.36 17.36 -9.00
C TYR A 97 6.69 18.60 -9.56
N ILE A 98 7.40 19.72 -9.53
CA ILE A 98 7.05 20.95 -10.27
C ILE A 98 8.26 21.42 -11.08
N PRO A 99 8.06 22.06 -12.23
CA PRO A 99 9.16 22.70 -12.95
C PRO A 99 9.81 23.76 -12.06
N ALA A 100 11.15 23.78 -12.01
CA ALA A 100 11.86 24.79 -11.26
C ALA A 100 11.76 26.14 -11.98
N PRO A 101 11.50 27.25 -11.27
CA PRO A 101 11.58 28.58 -11.86
C PRO A 101 12.96 28.85 -12.47
N VAL A 102 13.01 29.68 -13.52
CA VAL A 102 14.28 30.04 -14.18
C VAL A 102 15.24 30.67 -13.16
N GLY A 103 16.43 30.09 -13.03
CA GLY A 103 17.46 30.58 -12.11
C GLY A 103 17.32 30.12 -10.66
N PHE A 104 16.37 29.23 -10.34
CA PHE A 104 16.21 28.67 -8.99
C PHE A 104 17.44 27.85 -8.57
N LYS A 105 17.96 28.12 -7.37
CA LYS A 105 19.14 27.45 -6.81
C LYS A 105 18.81 26.77 -5.48
N GLU A 106 19.69 25.89 -5.03
CA GLU A 106 19.54 25.20 -3.74
C GLU A 106 19.43 26.18 -2.56
N ASN A 107 20.09 27.33 -2.63
CA ASN A 107 20.01 28.39 -1.62
C ASN A 107 18.61 28.99 -1.48
N ASP A 108 17.75 28.85 -2.49
CA ASP A 108 16.37 29.37 -2.48
C ASP A 108 15.39 28.39 -1.82
N ILE A 109 15.79 27.13 -1.60
CA ILE A 109 14.95 26.08 -1.00
C ILE A 109 14.38 26.49 0.37
N PRO A 110 15.18 27.02 1.33
CA PRO A 110 14.64 27.41 2.64
C PRO A 110 13.59 28.51 2.53
N SER A 111 13.75 29.45 1.58
CA SER A 111 12.77 30.50 1.33
C SER A 111 11.45 29.92 0.83
N LEU A 112 11.50 29.03 -0.16
CA LEU A 112 10.32 28.35 -0.71
C LEU A 112 9.60 27.50 0.35
N GLN A 113 10.34 26.72 1.14
CA GLN A 113 9.78 25.91 2.23
C GLN A 113 9.01 26.78 3.24
N ASN A 114 9.59 27.93 3.63
CA ASN A 114 8.94 28.86 4.55
C ASN A 114 7.68 29.49 3.96
N GLN A 115 7.67 29.83 2.67
CA GLN A 115 6.50 30.38 1.99
C GLN A 115 5.36 29.36 1.96
N ILE A 116 5.65 28.11 1.57
CA ILE A 116 4.64 27.04 1.53
C ILE A 116 4.12 26.73 2.95
N ALA A 117 5.00 26.65 3.95
CA ALA A 117 4.61 26.40 5.33
C ALA A 117 3.64 27.49 5.85
N ARG A 118 3.92 28.77 5.57
CA ARG A 118 3.03 29.89 5.95
C ARG A 118 1.67 29.79 5.25
N ALA A 119 1.65 29.49 3.96
CA ALA A 119 0.41 29.39 3.20
C ALA A 119 -0.49 28.26 3.71
N ILE A 120 0.09 27.10 4.03
CA ILE A 120 -0.66 25.94 4.53
C ILE A 120 -1.11 26.13 5.98
N GLN A 121 -0.30 26.80 6.80
CA GLN A 121 -0.65 27.05 8.20
C GLN A 121 -1.93 27.88 8.32
N MET A 122 -2.16 28.83 7.39
CA MET A 122 -3.37 29.65 7.35
C MET A 122 -4.63 28.82 7.05
N ASP A 123 -4.56 27.89 6.10
CA ASP A 123 -5.75 27.14 5.65
C ASP A 123 -6.01 25.85 6.43
N ASN A 124 -4.96 25.16 6.91
CA ASN A 124 -5.08 23.77 7.39
C ASN A 124 -4.44 23.51 8.77
N GLY A 125 -3.79 24.50 9.39
CA GLY A 125 -3.22 24.37 10.73
C GLY A 125 -2.07 23.36 10.87
N LEU A 126 -1.52 22.85 9.75
CA LEU A 126 -0.44 21.85 9.74
C LEU A 126 0.89 22.51 10.14
N LYS A 127 1.52 22.02 11.22
CA LYS A 127 2.68 22.69 11.85
C LYS A 127 4.00 22.48 11.09
N LYS A 128 4.13 21.44 10.24
CA LYS A 128 5.32 21.15 9.39
C LYS A 128 4.96 20.30 8.15
N PRO A 129 4.45 20.92 7.07
CA PRO A 129 3.92 20.16 5.92
C PRO A 129 5.01 19.48 5.06
N ILE A 130 6.17 20.11 4.91
CA ILE A 130 7.26 19.66 4.02
C ILE A 130 8.36 18.97 4.85
N GLU A 131 8.84 17.82 4.36
CA GLU A 131 10.05 17.18 4.87
C GLU A 131 11.29 17.83 4.25
N ARG A 132 11.39 17.81 2.92
CA ARG A 132 12.51 18.40 2.17
C ARG A 132 12.15 18.65 0.71
N ILE A 133 12.96 19.45 0.02
CA ILE A 133 12.86 19.72 -1.42
C ILE A 133 14.19 19.32 -2.07
N GLU A 134 14.13 18.58 -3.16
CA GLU A 134 15.29 18.12 -3.92
C GLU A 134 15.23 18.73 -5.34
N LEU A 135 16.32 19.36 -5.80
CA LEU A 135 16.47 19.72 -7.22
C LEU A 135 16.85 18.46 -8.01
N THR A 136 16.11 18.19 -9.09
CA THR A 136 16.36 17.02 -9.94
C THR A 136 16.19 17.36 -11.41
N LEU A 137 16.94 16.70 -12.30
CA LEU A 137 16.75 16.82 -13.74
C LEU A 137 15.71 15.79 -14.23
N LYS A 138 14.60 16.28 -14.77
CA LYS A 138 13.48 15.47 -15.28
C LYS A 138 13.00 16.03 -16.62
N GLU A 139 12.17 15.27 -17.32
CA GLU A 139 11.55 15.66 -18.60
C GLU A 139 10.04 15.47 -18.48
N SER A 140 9.28 16.37 -19.10
CA SER A 140 7.83 16.22 -19.20
C SER A 140 7.49 15.08 -20.14
N ILE A 141 6.52 14.24 -19.75
CA ILE A 141 5.99 13.16 -20.62
C ILE A 141 5.22 13.75 -21.82
N TRP A 142 4.72 14.99 -21.69
CA TRP A 142 3.90 15.62 -22.73
C TRP A 142 4.75 16.24 -23.84
N GLY A 143 4.78 15.61 -25.01
CA GLY A 143 5.54 16.09 -26.17
C GLY A 143 6.98 15.58 -26.20
N TYR A 144 7.62 15.68 -27.36
CA TYR A 144 9.01 15.28 -27.55
C TYR A 144 9.93 16.51 -27.44
N HIS A 145 10.83 16.52 -26.45
CA HIS A 145 11.72 17.65 -26.17
C HIS A 145 13.18 17.35 -26.56
N GLY A 146 13.41 16.39 -27.45
CA GLY A 146 14.77 16.04 -27.87
C GLY A 146 15.59 15.35 -26.77
N ASN A 147 14.95 14.66 -25.81
CA ASN A 147 15.58 14.05 -24.64
C ASN A 147 16.33 15.06 -23.74
N ILE A 148 15.92 16.34 -23.79
CA ILE A 148 16.50 17.40 -22.98
C ILE A 148 15.80 17.42 -21.63
N LYS A 149 16.55 17.20 -20.55
CA LYS A 149 16.04 17.30 -19.18
C LYS A 149 16.06 18.75 -18.71
N SER A 150 15.01 19.16 -18.04
CA SER A 150 14.89 20.45 -17.36
C SER A 150 14.99 20.25 -15.84
N GLN A 151 15.21 21.35 -15.11
CA GLN A 151 15.23 21.32 -13.66
C GLN A 151 13.81 21.25 -13.10
N PHE A 152 13.60 20.32 -12.17
CA PHE A 152 12.36 20.12 -11.43
C PHE A 152 12.65 20.11 -9.93
N LEU A 153 11.69 20.63 -9.16
CA LEU A 153 11.68 20.55 -7.70
C LEU A 153 10.84 19.34 -7.30
N LYS A 154 11.46 18.37 -6.62
CA LYS A 154 10.78 17.27 -5.96
C LYS A 154 10.49 17.68 -4.53
N ILE A 155 9.23 17.91 -4.22
CA ILE A 155 8.79 18.32 -2.88
C ILE A 155 8.29 17.08 -2.16
N ILE A 156 8.93 16.74 -1.04
CA ILE A 156 8.60 15.59 -0.19
C ILE A 156 7.88 16.08 1.06
N PHE A 157 6.74 15.46 1.39
CA PHE A 157 5.85 15.87 2.47
C PHE A 157 5.83 14.87 3.61
N ASN A 158 5.60 15.37 4.83
CA ASN A 158 5.46 14.51 6.00
C ASN A 158 4.12 13.76 6.02
N GLU A 159 3.07 14.39 5.49
CA GLU A 159 1.68 13.88 5.48
C GLU A 159 1.06 14.01 4.09
N ALA A 160 0.17 13.07 3.72
CA ALA A 160 -0.55 13.13 2.44
C ALA A 160 -1.51 14.34 2.35
N LYS A 161 -2.06 14.79 3.48
CA LYS A 161 -2.91 15.99 3.54
C LYS A 161 -2.15 17.26 3.15
N ALA A 162 -0.90 17.38 3.60
CA ALA A 162 -0.04 18.49 3.26
C ALA A 162 0.24 18.54 1.75
N LEU A 163 0.43 17.39 1.11
CA LEU A 163 0.60 17.31 -0.34
C LEU A 163 -0.60 17.91 -1.08
N ASN A 164 -1.81 17.49 -0.74
CA ASN A 164 -3.03 17.94 -1.41
C ASN A 164 -3.28 19.44 -1.21
N ALA A 165 -3.07 19.95 0.01
CA ALA A 165 -3.16 21.37 0.31
C ALA A 165 -2.15 22.20 -0.49
N THR A 166 -0.88 21.78 -0.48
CA THR A 166 0.19 22.46 -1.23
C THR A 166 -0.11 22.48 -2.71
N ARG A 167 -0.54 21.35 -3.26
CA ARG A 167 -0.91 21.22 -4.65
C ARG A 167 -2.00 22.24 -5.01
N HIS A 168 -3.07 22.30 -4.23
CA HIS A 168 -4.17 23.24 -4.46
C HIS A 168 -3.71 24.70 -4.45
N ILE A 169 -2.88 25.08 -3.47
CA ILE A 169 -2.32 26.44 -3.36
C ILE A 169 -1.44 26.76 -4.56
N LEU A 170 -0.52 25.87 -4.96
CA LEU A 170 0.41 26.13 -6.06
C LEU A 170 -0.32 26.31 -7.40
N TYR A 171 -1.33 25.50 -7.68
CA TYR A 171 -2.12 25.62 -8.91
C TYR A 171 -3.01 26.86 -8.95
N ASN A 172 -3.55 27.30 -7.82
CA ASN A 172 -4.51 28.41 -7.79
C ASN A 172 -3.88 29.78 -7.52
N VAL A 173 -2.74 29.82 -6.82
CA VAL A 173 -2.13 31.07 -6.32
C VAL A 173 -0.83 31.41 -7.04
N VAL A 174 0.00 30.41 -7.38
CA VAL A 174 1.41 30.64 -7.75
C VAL A 174 1.72 30.37 -9.22
N LEU A 175 0.98 29.49 -9.89
CA LEU A 175 1.22 29.14 -11.29
C LEU A 175 -0.04 29.37 -12.15
N PRO A 176 -0.32 30.63 -12.57
CA PRO A 176 -1.09 30.81 -13.79
C PRO A 176 -0.20 30.28 -14.91
N PHE A 177 -0.42 29.03 -15.35
CA PHE A 177 0.27 28.49 -16.53
C PHE A 177 0.00 29.43 -17.71
N PRO A 178 1.02 30.09 -18.29
CA PRO A 178 0.88 30.57 -19.65
C PRO A 178 1.04 29.32 -20.53
N TYR A 179 -0.01 28.96 -21.24
CA TYR A 179 0.13 28.17 -22.46
C TYR A 179 0.69 29.08 -23.56
#